data_AF-A0A351SR10-F1
#
_entry.id   AF-A0A351SR10-F1
#
_cell.length_a   1.000
_cell.length_b   1.000
_cell.length_c   1.000
_cell.angle_alpha   90.00
_cell.angle_beta   90.00
_cell.angle_gamma   90.00
#
_symmetry.space_group_name_H-M   'P 1'
#
loop_
_entity.id
_entity.type
_entity.pdbx_description
1 polymer ?
#
loop_
_entity_poly.entity_id
_entity_poly.type
_entity_poly.pdbx_seq_one_letter_code
_entity_poly.pdbx_strand_id
1 'polypeptide(L)'
;MITIEVKNHKFEVTENIKDALDREILEEKLTDYYDDYDYIVGDWAYGKLRLKGFTDKQNKRHNEINDSKLIESYIKDYCAYGCKYFILKRINVDKEN
;
A
#
# COMPACT_ATOMS: atom_id res chain seq x y z
N MET A 1 2.62 -12.71 11.40
CA MET A 1 2.31 -12.03 10.12
C MET A 1 0.80 -11.84 10.04
N ILE A 2 0.34 -10.62 9.81
CA ILE A 2 -1.09 -10.30 9.63
C ILE A 2 -1.34 -10.20 8.13
N THR A 3 -2.34 -10.91 7.63
CA THR A 3 -2.73 -10.86 6.22
C THR A 3 -4.20 -10.46 6.11
N ILE A 4 -4.53 -9.74 5.04
CA ILE A 4 -5.89 -9.33 4.72
C ILE A 4 -6.21 -9.69 3.28
N GLU A 5 -7.49 -9.90 3.00
CA GLU A 5 -7.98 -10.10 1.64
C GLU A 5 -8.96 -8.97 1.29
N VAL A 6 -8.71 -8.26 0.19
CA VAL A 6 -9.55 -7.15 -0.28
C VAL A 6 -9.63 -7.25 -1.80
N LYS A 7 -10.85 -7.24 -2.36
CA LYS A 7 -11.09 -7.36 -3.82
C LYS A 7 -10.33 -8.52 -4.47
N ASN A 8 -10.37 -9.70 -3.85
CA ASN A 8 -9.66 -10.91 -4.31
C ASN A 8 -8.13 -10.79 -4.34
N HIS A 9 -7.56 -9.77 -3.70
CA HIS A 9 -6.13 -9.62 -3.52
C HIS A 9 -5.76 -9.89 -2.06
N LYS A 10 -4.69 -10.66 -1.88
CA LYS A 10 -4.11 -10.92 -0.57
C LYS A 10 -2.95 -9.97 -0.33
N PHE A 11 -2.96 -9.36 0.84
CA PHE A 11 -1.92 -8.44 1.27
C PHE A 11 -1.36 -8.89 2.62
N GLU A 12 -0.06 -8.78 2.77
CA GLU A 12 0.61 -8.74 4.06
C GLU A 12 0.55 -7.30 4.57
N VAL A 13 0.09 -7.13 5.82
CA VAL A 13 0.15 -5.84 6.51
C VAL A 13 1.54 -5.72 7.13
N THR A 14 2.43 -5.01 6.45
CA THR A 14 3.81 -4.83 6.93
C THR A 14 3.88 -3.76 8.02
N GLU A 15 3.05 -2.73 7.91
CA GLU A 15 2.92 -1.68 8.94
C GLU A 15 1.47 -1.19 9.05
N ASN A 16 1.03 -0.90 10.28
CA ASN A 16 -0.25 -0.25 10.56
C ASN A 16 -0.11 0.66 11.79
N ILE A 17 0.12 1.95 11.55
CA ILE A 17 0.39 2.95 12.58
C ILE A 17 -0.89 3.65 12.97
N LYS A 18 -1.22 3.63 14.27
CA LYS A 18 -2.43 4.22 14.86
C LYS A 18 -3.74 3.67 14.27
N ASP A 19 -3.77 2.36 14.02
CA ASP A 19 -4.94 1.67 13.47
C ASP A 19 -5.51 2.38 12.23
N ALA A 20 -4.61 2.79 11.33
CA ALA A 20 -4.95 3.53 10.12
C ALA A 20 -5.68 2.69 9.08
N LEU A 21 -5.48 1.37 9.12
CA LEU A 21 -6.07 0.43 8.18
C LEU A 21 -7.56 0.24 8.51
N ASP A 22 -8.41 0.85 7.69
CA ASP A 22 -9.85 0.64 7.65
C ASP A 22 -10.18 -0.17 6.39
N ARG A 23 -10.70 -1.38 6.57
CA ARG A 23 -10.92 -2.32 5.47
C ARG A 23 -12.05 -1.88 4.54
N GLU A 24 -13.11 -1.28 5.08
CA GLU A 24 -14.26 -0.84 4.29
C GLU A 24 -13.84 0.32 3.37
N ILE A 25 -13.14 1.30 3.93
CA ILE A 25 -12.66 2.47 3.17
C ILE A 25 -11.56 2.07 2.18
N LEU A 26 -10.68 1.13 2.55
CA LEU A 26 -9.70 0.57 1.64
C LEU A 26 -10.37 -0.10 0.44
N GLU A 27 -11.40 -0.91 0.67
CA GLU A 27 -12.13 -1.60 -0.41
C GLU A 27 -12.76 -0.61 -1.39
N GLU A 28 -13.32 0.51 -0.90
CA GLU A 28 -13.83 1.57 -1.77
C GLU A 28 -12.74 2.25 -2.62
N LYS A 29 -11.55 2.47 -2.03
CA LYS A 29 -10.46 3.23 -2.66
C LYS A 29 -9.53 2.40 -3.54
N LEU A 30 -9.40 1.10 -3.25
CA LEU A 30 -8.55 0.19 -3.99
C LEU A 30 -9.21 -0.16 -5.32
N THR A 31 -8.90 0.60 -6.37
CA THR A 31 -9.37 0.33 -7.73
C THR A 31 -8.36 -0.51 -8.51
N ASP A 32 -8.76 -1.04 -9.66
CA ASP A 32 -7.93 -1.86 -10.56
C ASP A 32 -6.63 -1.17 -10.99
N TYR A 33 -6.56 0.17 -10.89
CA TYR A 33 -5.30 0.92 -11.04
C TYR A 33 -4.19 0.40 -10.13
N TYR A 34 -4.52 -0.09 -8.94
CA TYR A 34 -3.56 -0.57 -7.96
C TYR A 34 -3.05 -1.99 -8.21
N ASP A 35 -3.55 -2.67 -9.24
CA ASP A 35 -3.19 -4.06 -9.55
C ASP A 35 -1.77 -4.21 -10.07
N ASP A 36 -1.25 -3.17 -10.72
CA ASP A 36 0.12 -3.13 -11.23
C ASP A 36 1.18 -2.89 -10.13
N TYR A 37 0.76 -2.65 -8.89
CA TYR A 37 1.65 -2.29 -7.77
C TYR A 37 1.83 -3.42 -6.76
N ASP A 38 3.07 -3.57 -6.32
CA ASP A 38 3.47 -4.57 -5.32
C ASP A 38 3.21 -4.09 -3.88
N TYR A 39 3.23 -2.78 -3.65
CA TYR A 39 2.93 -2.18 -2.35
C TYR A 39 1.89 -1.10 -2.48
N ILE A 40 1.01 -1.05 -1.50
CA ILE A 40 0.01 0.01 -1.35
C ILE A 40 0.27 0.69 -0.02
N VAL A 41 0.64 1.96 -0.08
CA VAL A 41 0.75 2.81 1.11
C VAL A 41 -0.55 3.58 1.22
N GLY A 42 -1.21 3.46 2.37
CA GLY A 42 -2.38 4.23 2.72
C GLY A 42 -2.04 5.22 3.81
N ASP A 43 -2.25 6.51 3.58
CA ASP A 43 -2.04 7.55 4.57
C ASP A 43 -3.26 8.46 4.68
N TRP A 44 -3.44 9.06 5.85
CA TRP A 44 -4.60 9.89 6.12
C TRP A 44 -4.23 11.36 6.23
N ALA A 45 -4.85 12.17 5.38
CA ALA A 45 -4.74 13.62 5.42
C ALA A 45 -6.13 14.25 5.43
N TYR A 46 -6.36 15.19 6.34
CA TYR A 46 -7.65 15.90 6.49
C TYR A 46 -8.86 14.96 6.55
N GLY A 47 -8.72 13.82 7.26
CA GLY A 47 -9.78 12.83 7.41
C GLY A 47 -10.09 12.00 6.18
N LYS A 48 -9.26 12.07 5.12
CA LYS A 48 -9.43 11.27 3.90
C LYS A 48 -8.26 10.31 3.72
N LEU A 49 -8.58 9.06 3.38
CA LEU A 49 -7.60 8.06 2.97
C LEU A 49 -7.07 8.40 1.58
N ARG A 50 -5.75 8.48 1.47
CA ARG A 50 -4.99 8.56 0.22
C ARG A 50 -4.25 7.25 0.03
N LEU A 51 -4.27 6.73 -1.19
CA LEU A 51 -3.51 5.53 -1.54
C LEU A 51 -2.43 5.92 -2.54
N LYS A 52 -1.25 5.32 -2.40
CA LYS A 52 -0.17 5.40 -3.37
C LYS A 52 0.40 4.00 -3.62
N GLY A 53 0.50 3.65 -4.89
CA GLY A 53 1.11 2.40 -5.32
C GLY A 53 2.62 2.54 -5.47
N PHE A 54 3.35 1.52 -5.04
CA PHE A 54 4.78 1.36 -5.27
C PHE A 54 5.08 -0.03 -5.84
N THR A 55 6.17 -0.12 -6.58
CA THR A 55 6.63 -1.33 -7.28
C THR A 55 8.01 -1.72 -6.80
N ASP A 56 8.25 -3.02 -6.65
CA ASP A 56 9.61 -3.54 -6.52
C ASP A 56 10.37 -3.38 -7.83
N LYS A 57 11.70 -3.29 -7.73
CA LYS A 57 12.59 -3.12 -8.89
C LYS A 57 12.46 -4.22 -9.95
N GLN A 58 11.97 -5.40 -9.55
CA GLN A 58 11.78 -6.55 -10.45
C GLN A 58 10.42 -6.54 -11.16
N ASN A 59 9.49 -5.66 -10.76
CA ASN A 59 8.17 -5.58 -11.38
C ASN A 59 8.29 -5.02 -12.82
N LYS A 60 7.56 -5.61 -13.76
CA LYS A 60 7.56 -5.20 -15.18
C LYS A 60 7.03 -3.79 -15.42
N ARG A 61 6.23 -3.27 -14.49
CA ARG A 61 5.66 -1.92 -14.47
C ARG A 61 6.47 -0.95 -13.61
N HIS A 62 7.67 -1.35 -13.19
CA HIS A 62 8.53 -0.53 -12.35
C HIS A 62 8.86 0.83 -12.98
N ASN A 63 8.82 1.86 -12.15
CA ASN A 63 9.23 3.23 -12.42
C ASN A 63 9.95 3.78 -11.19
N GLU A 64 11.06 4.49 -11.38
CA GLU A 64 11.84 5.12 -10.32
C GLU A 64 11.00 6.01 -9.38
N ILE A 65 9.97 6.70 -9.88
CA ILE A 65 9.10 7.58 -9.10
C ILE A 65 8.24 6.79 -8.08
N ASN A 66 8.01 5.50 -8.33
CA ASN A 66 7.21 4.61 -7.50
C ASN A 66 8.02 3.40 -7.01
N ASP A 67 9.34 3.51 -6.91
CA ASP A 67 10.18 2.45 -6.33
C ASP A 67 9.81 2.24 -4.86
N SER A 68 9.62 0.98 -4.43
CA SER A 68 9.31 0.63 -3.04
C SER A 68 10.33 1.18 -2.03
N LYS A 69 11.59 1.43 -2.44
CA LYS A 69 12.61 2.11 -1.63
C LYS A 69 12.26 3.54 -1.25
N LEU A 70 11.35 4.19 -1.98
CA LEU A 70 10.91 5.56 -1.71
C LEU A 70 9.76 5.62 -0.71
N ILE A 71 9.22 4.48 -0.24
CA ILE A 71 8.09 4.45 0.69
C ILE A 71 8.40 5.22 1.98
N GLU A 72 9.58 5.01 2.58
CA GLU A 72 9.98 5.72 3.80
C GLU A 72 10.07 7.23 3.58
N SER A 73 10.65 7.65 2.45
CA SER A 73 10.73 9.07 2.08
C SER A 73 9.33 9.66 1.85
N TYR A 74 8.45 8.92 1.15
CA TYR A 74 7.06 9.33 0.94
C TYR A 74 6.32 9.55 2.27
N ILE A 75 6.44 8.63 3.22
CA ILE A 75 5.81 8.79 4.53
C ILE A 75 6.39 10.02 5.22
N LYS A 76 7.71 10.18 5.25
CA LYS A 76 8.36 11.34 5.90
C LYS A 76 7.91 12.68 5.31
N ASP A 77 7.76 12.75 3.99
CA ASP A 77 7.47 14.00 3.28
C ASP A 77 5.97 14.35 3.30
N TYR A 78 5.09 13.34 3.27
CA TYR A 78 3.64 13.54 3.11
C TYR A 78 2.81 13.22 4.37
N CYS A 79 3.38 12.50 5.34
CA CYS A 79 2.75 12.10 6.59
C CYS A 79 3.39 12.90 7.73
N ALA A 80 2.88 14.12 7.95
CA ALA A 80 3.32 15.05 8.99
C ALA A 80 3.23 14.43 10.41
N TYR A 81 3.80 15.12 11.40
CA TYR A 81 3.85 14.62 12.79
C TYR A 81 2.47 14.14 13.29
N GLY A 82 2.38 12.84 13.60
CA GLY A 82 1.17 12.22 14.11
C GLY A 82 0.17 11.72 13.06
N CYS A 83 0.50 11.77 11.77
CA CYS A 83 -0.28 11.15 10.71
C CYS A 83 -0.37 9.62 10.89
N LYS A 84 -1.55 9.07 10.57
CA LYS A 84 -1.84 7.63 10.64
C LYS A 84 -1.68 7.05 9.23
N TYR A 85 -0.98 5.93 9.10
CA TYR A 85 -0.72 5.28 7.82
C TYR A 85 -0.59 3.77 7.98
N PHE A 86 -0.70 3.06 6.88
CA PHE A 86 -0.44 1.63 6.77
C PHE A 86 0.32 1.33 5.48
N ILE A 87 1.00 0.20 5.47
CA ILE A 87 1.71 -0.33 4.31
C ILE A 87 1.24 -1.76 4.09
N LEU A 88 0.75 -2.02 2.88
CA LEU A 88 0.36 -3.33 2.41
C LEU A 88 1.36 -3.80 1.37
N LYS A 89 1.86 -5.02 1.52
CA LYS A 89 2.61 -5.70 0.47
C LYS A 89 1.71 -6.75 -0.17
N ARG A 90 1.56 -6.70 -1.48
CA ARG A 90 0.83 -7.70 -2.25
C ARG A 90 1.52 -9.04 -2.09
N ILE A 91 0.76 -10.04 -1.66
CA ILE A 91 1.20 -11.42 -1.70
C ILE A 91 0.88 -11.89 -3.10
N ASN A 92 1.87 -11.78 -3.99
CA ASN A 92 1.79 -12.46 -5.27
C ASN A 92 1.76 -13.94 -4.95
N VAL A 93 0.58 -14.55 -5.12
CA VAL A 93 0.49 -15.99 -5.22
C VAL A 93 1.16 -16.28 -6.56
N ASP A 94 2.48 -16.42 -6.54
CA ASP A 94 3.17 -17.03 -7.66
C ASP A 94 2.39 -18.32 -7.94
N LYS A 95 1.85 -18.41 -9.15
CA LYS A 95 1.51 -19.71 -9.70
C LYS A 95 2.82 -20.47 -9.67
N GLU A 96 3.00 -21.31 -8.66
CA GLU A 96 3.92 -22.44 -8.72
C GLU A 96 3.71 -23.07 -10.10
N ASN A 97 4.73 -22.93 -10.96
CA ASN A 97 4.97 -23.73 -12.14
C ASN A 97 6.48 -23.73 -12.37
#